data_AF-A0A416W6S3-F1
#
_entry.id   AF-A0A416W6S3-F1
#
_cell.length_a   1.000
_cell.length_b   1.000
_cell.length_c   1.000
_cell.angle_alpha   90.00
_cell.angle_beta   90.00
_cell.angle_gamma   90.00
#
_symmetry.space_group_name_H-M   'P 1'
#
loop_
_entity.id
_entity.type
_entity.pdbx_description
1 polymer ?
#
loop_
_entity_poly.entity_id
_entity_poly.type
_entity_poly.pdbx_seq_one_letter_code
_entity_poly.pdbx_strand_id
1 'polypeptide(L)'
;MYCGCDDVKVGYLFTQNAKYTPDSVVFKANLDEANPDDAHRKKFEIPWQSQPVEGIQGTNPIHYTIERIYPDNDNPEILNQFSTVQKGVIQLPWNHTVPQGKYIVSLRVSNEGYTVVLDSVLTVIVR
;
A
#
# COMPACT_ATOMS: atom_id res chain seq x y z
N MET A 1 7.61 4.79 -49.04
CA MET A 1 7.87 4.56 -47.60
C MET A 1 6.57 4.77 -46.84
N TYR A 2 5.92 3.70 -46.38
CA TYR A 2 4.82 3.84 -45.43
C TYR A 2 5.44 3.90 -44.04
N CYS A 3 5.39 5.08 -43.44
CA CYS A 3 5.69 5.29 -42.03
C CYS A 3 4.51 4.69 -41.25
N GLY A 4 4.52 3.36 -41.07
CA GLY A 4 3.59 2.65 -40.22
C GLY A 4 4.08 2.75 -38.79
N CYS A 5 3.71 3.84 -38.12
CA CYS A 5 3.82 3.96 -36.68
C CYS A 5 2.77 3.02 -36.07
N ASP A 6 3.14 1.75 -35.90
CA ASP A 6 2.41 0.88 -34.97
C ASP A 6 3.02 1.18 -33.59
N ASP A 7 2.54 2.25 -32.96
CA ASP A 7 2.74 2.49 -31.53
C ASP A 7 1.88 1.46 -30.79
N VAL A 8 2.25 0.18 -30.91
CA VAL A 8 1.75 -0.86 -30.01
C VAL A 8 2.30 -0.45 -28.66
N LYS A 9 1.47 0.21 -27.84
CA LYS A 9 1.75 0.34 -26.42
C LYS A 9 1.95 -1.08 -25.88
N VAL A 10 3.20 -1.47 -25.65
CA VAL A 10 3.60 -2.82 -25.26
C VAL A 10 3.30 -2.99 -23.77
N GLY A 11 2.03 -3.08 -23.40
CA GLY A 11 1.66 -3.16 -22.00
C GLY A 11 0.15 -3.20 -21.79
N TYR A 12 -0.25 -3.83 -20.69
CA TYR A 12 -1.60 -3.72 -20.17
C TYR A 12 -1.56 -3.60 -18.65
N LEU A 13 -2.57 -2.94 -18.10
CA LEU A 13 -2.78 -2.86 -16.67
C LEU A 13 -4.28 -3.04 -16.40
N PHE A 14 -4.63 -4.22 -15.90
CA PHE A 14 -5.97 -4.56 -15.44
C PHE A 14 -5.99 -4.57 -13.91
N THR A 15 -6.76 -3.64 -13.37
CA THR A 15 -6.99 -3.49 -11.92
C THR A 15 -8.47 -3.54 -11.56
N GLN A 16 -9.35 -3.96 -12.49
CA GLN A 16 -10.79 -4.05 -12.23
C GLN A 16 -11.15 -5.04 -11.12
N ASN A 17 -10.33 -6.07 -10.93
CA ASN A 17 -10.46 -7.04 -9.84
C ASN A 17 -9.53 -6.73 -8.66
N ALA A 18 -8.86 -5.57 -8.68
CA ALA A 18 -7.88 -5.22 -7.67
C ALA A 18 -8.57 -4.99 -6.32
N LYS A 19 -8.25 -5.85 -5.35
CA LYS A 19 -8.79 -5.75 -3.99
C LYS A 19 -7.81 -6.30 -2.98
N TYR A 20 -7.88 -5.77 -1.77
CA TYR A 20 -7.23 -6.37 -0.61
C TYR A 20 -8.22 -7.34 0.04
N THR A 21 -7.76 -8.56 0.31
CA THR A 21 -8.50 -9.54 1.09
C THR A 21 -7.61 -9.97 2.25
N PRO A 22 -7.90 -9.58 3.50
CA PRO A 22 -9.00 -8.72 3.94
C PRO A 22 -8.82 -7.24 3.54
N ASP A 23 -9.92 -6.50 3.42
CA ASP A 23 -9.92 -5.06 3.13
C ASP A 23 -9.56 -4.19 4.36
N SER A 24 -9.35 -4.83 5.51
CA SER A 24 -8.95 -4.17 6.75
C SER A 24 -7.77 -4.85 7.42
N VAL A 25 -6.83 -4.06 7.93
CA VAL A 25 -5.68 -4.53 8.71
C VAL A 25 -5.55 -3.71 10.00
N VAL A 26 -5.11 -4.35 11.08
CA VAL A 26 -4.92 -3.69 12.39
C VAL A 26 -3.44 -3.58 12.70
N PHE A 27 -2.95 -2.37 12.88
CA PHE A 27 -1.60 -2.06 13.33
C PHE A 27 -1.66 -1.49 14.75
N LYS A 28 -0.66 -1.77 15.58
CA LYS A 28 -0.57 -1.18 16.92
C LYS A 28 0.40 -0.01 16.90
N ALA A 29 -0.06 1.15 17.36
CA ALA A 29 0.79 2.32 17.56
C ALA A 29 1.74 2.14 18.75
N ASN A 30 1.25 1.53 19.82
CA ASN A 30 2.05 1.27 21.01
C ASN A 30 2.12 -0.23 21.23
N LEU A 31 3.35 -0.76 21.17
CA LEU A 31 3.64 -2.14 21.53
C LEU A 31 3.66 -2.26 23.06
N ASP A 32 2.77 -3.05 23.60
CA ASP A 32 2.68 -3.28 25.04
C ASP A 32 3.71 -4.35 25.46
N GLU A 33 4.69 -3.97 26.28
CA GLU A 33 5.75 -4.89 26.71
C GLU A 33 5.25 -6.01 27.63
N ALA A 34 4.06 -5.88 28.22
CA ALA A 34 3.44 -6.96 28.99
C ALA A 34 2.83 -8.04 28.07
N ASN A 35 2.58 -7.72 26.79
CA ASN A 35 2.14 -8.71 25.80
C ASN A 35 3.36 -9.38 25.14
N PRO A 36 3.49 -10.73 25.24
CA PRO A 36 4.65 -11.43 24.70
C PRO A 36 4.81 -11.26 23.18
N ASP A 37 3.71 -11.14 22.43
CA ASP A 37 3.74 -10.93 20.98
C ASP A 37 4.29 -9.55 20.61
N ASP A 38 3.86 -8.51 21.32
CA ASP A 38 4.30 -7.14 21.10
C ASP A 38 5.75 -6.93 21.57
N ALA A 39 6.12 -7.53 22.71
CA ALA A 39 7.49 -7.56 23.20
C ALA A 39 8.43 -8.24 22.21
N HIS A 40 8.02 -9.38 21.62
CA HIS A 40 8.75 -10.04 20.56
C HIS A 40 8.86 -9.10 19.34
N ARG A 41 7.76 -8.50 18.89
CA ARG A 41 7.78 -7.59 17.75
C ARG A 41 8.74 -6.42 17.93
N LYS A 42 8.72 -5.79 19.10
CA LYS A 42 9.61 -4.68 19.48
C LYS A 42 11.06 -5.15 19.53
N LYS A 43 11.31 -6.29 20.18
CA LYS A 43 12.66 -6.87 20.33
C LYS A 43 13.31 -7.25 19.01
N PHE A 44 12.52 -7.72 18.05
CA PHE A 44 12.96 -8.10 16.71
C PHE A 44 12.68 -7.03 15.66
N GLU A 45 12.23 -5.84 16.09
CA GLU A 45 12.02 -4.66 15.24
C GLU A 45 11.13 -4.95 14.01
N ILE A 46 10.12 -5.80 14.17
CA ILE A 46 9.33 -6.33 13.05
C ILE A 46 8.34 -5.26 12.58
N PRO A 47 8.44 -4.76 11.34
CA PRO A 47 7.52 -3.76 10.81
C PRO A 47 6.13 -4.36 10.60
N TRP A 48 5.09 -3.54 10.74
CA TRP A 48 3.72 -3.88 10.36
C TRP A 48 3.59 -3.99 8.85
N GLN A 49 2.91 -5.02 8.38
CA GLN A 49 2.72 -5.27 6.94
C GLN A 49 1.29 -5.73 6.68
N SER A 50 0.69 -5.23 5.62
CA SER A 50 -0.61 -5.69 5.12
C SER A 50 -0.47 -6.93 4.25
N GLN A 51 -1.60 -7.47 3.78
CA GLN A 51 -1.60 -8.44 2.70
C GLN A 51 -1.26 -7.77 1.36
N PRO A 52 -0.71 -8.53 0.38
CA PRO A 52 -0.52 -8.03 -0.97
C PRO A 52 -1.88 -7.80 -1.64
N VAL A 53 -1.93 -6.81 -2.55
CA VAL A 53 -3.12 -6.59 -3.36
C VAL A 53 -3.27 -7.73 -4.36
N GLU A 54 -4.48 -8.24 -4.48
CA GLU A 54 -4.83 -9.31 -5.41
C GLU A 54 -5.65 -8.76 -6.57
N GLY A 55 -5.68 -9.46 -7.71
CA GLY A 55 -6.47 -9.07 -8.87
C GLY A 55 -5.89 -7.93 -9.72
N ILE A 56 -4.59 -7.64 -9.54
CA ILE A 56 -3.81 -6.78 -10.45
C ILE A 56 -3.09 -7.66 -11.45
N GLN A 57 -3.35 -7.43 -12.73
CA GLN A 57 -2.69 -8.09 -13.84
C GLN A 57 -2.09 -7.04 -14.75
N GLY A 58 -0.79 -7.09 -14.97
CA GLY A 58 -0.15 -6.18 -15.90
C GLY A 58 1.26 -6.61 -16.25
N THR A 59 1.87 -5.89 -17.19
CA THR A 59 3.22 -6.18 -17.67
C THR A 59 4.27 -5.66 -16.69
N ASN A 60 5.22 -6.49 -16.23
CA ASN A 60 6.28 -5.98 -15.36
C ASN A 60 7.19 -4.98 -16.13
N PRO A 61 7.66 -3.89 -15.49
CA PRO A 61 7.53 -3.55 -14.07
C PRO A 61 6.23 -2.81 -13.71
N ILE A 62 5.55 -3.27 -12.65
CA ILE A 62 4.40 -2.56 -12.06
C ILE A 62 4.90 -1.82 -10.82
N HIS A 63 4.62 -0.52 -10.77
CA HIS A 63 4.93 0.33 -9.63
C HIS A 63 3.68 0.52 -8.78
N TYR A 64 3.84 0.31 -7.48
CA TYR A 64 2.81 0.55 -6.47
C TYR A 64 3.28 1.73 -5.62
N THR A 65 2.41 2.70 -5.42
CA THR A 65 2.71 3.88 -4.61
C THR A 65 1.45 4.31 -3.88
N ILE A 66 1.60 4.78 -2.65
CA ILE A 66 0.48 5.34 -1.90
C ILE A 66 0.16 6.71 -2.50
N GLU A 67 -1.06 6.87 -3.00
CA GLU A 67 -1.53 8.16 -3.50
C GLU A 67 -2.03 9.04 -2.35
N ARG A 68 -2.90 8.47 -1.51
CA ARG A 68 -3.67 9.21 -0.49
C ARG A 68 -3.96 8.35 0.72
N ILE A 69 -4.12 9.01 1.85
CA ILE A 69 -4.59 8.38 3.09
C ILE A 69 -5.68 9.26 3.69
N TYR A 70 -6.89 8.75 3.90
CA TYR A 70 -7.96 9.48 4.58
C TYR A 70 -8.11 9.05 6.04
N PRO A 71 -8.53 9.94 6.97
CA PRO A 71 -8.86 11.36 6.77
C PRO A 71 -7.62 12.26 6.67
N ASP A 72 -6.45 11.72 6.99
CA ASP A 72 -5.24 12.48 7.30
C ASP A 72 -4.40 12.85 6.06
N ASN A 73 -5.08 13.11 4.93
CA ASN A 73 -4.43 13.32 3.63
C ASN A 73 -3.61 14.62 3.59
N ASP A 74 -3.79 15.49 4.59
CA ASP A 74 -3.09 16.77 4.75
C ASP A 74 -1.79 16.64 5.55
N ASN A 75 -1.53 15.49 6.20
CA ASN A 75 -0.29 15.24 6.93
C ASN A 75 0.68 14.38 6.09
N PRO A 76 1.64 15.02 5.37
CA PRO A 76 2.65 14.29 4.63
C PRO A 76 3.52 13.43 5.55
N GLU A 77 3.64 13.76 6.84
CA GLU A 77 4.41 12.97 7.80
C GLU A 77 3.88 11.55 7.94
N ILE A 78 2.56 11.37 8.06
CA ILE A 78 1.94 10.04 8.14
C ILE A 78 2.13 9.29 6.83
N LEU A 79 1.84 9.94 5.71
CA LEU A 79 1.98 9.35 4.38
C LEU A 79 3.41 8.88 4.11
N ASN A 80 4.42 9.63 4.54
CA ASN A 80 5.83 9.27 4.41
C ASN A 80 6.25 8.09 5.31
N GLN A 81 5.51 7.78 6.39
CA GLN A 81 5.81 6.60 7.22
C GLN A 81 5.35 5.31 6.57
N PHE A 82 4.27 5.37 5.80
CA PHE A 82 3.78 4.22 5.06
C PHE A 82 4.61 4.04 3.78
N SER A 83 4.96 2.79 3.49
CA SER A 83 5.68 2.44 2.28
C SER A 83 5.03 1.24 1.62
N THR A 84 5.01 1.21 0.30
CA THR A 84 4.56 0.05 -0.46
C THR A 84 5.74 -0.84 -0.81
N VAL A 85 5.66 -2.12 -0.47
CA VAL A 85 6.65 -3.13 -0.82
C VAL A 85 6.03 -4.18 -1.74
N GLN A 86 6.83 -4.72 -2.65
CA GLN A 86 6.44 -5.81 -3.57
C GLN A 86 5.09 -5.54 -4.26
N LYS A 87 4.15 -6.50 -4.24
CA LYS A 87 2.80 -6.42 -4.81
C LYS A 87 1.88 -5.50 -3.98
N GLY A 88 2.23 -4.22 -3.85
CA GLY A 88 1.44 -3.21 -3.14
C GLY A 88 1.20 -3.50 -1.65
N VAL A 89 2.06 -4.29 -1.00
CA VAL A 89 1.96 -4.52 0.44
C VAL A 89 2.26 -3.21 1.16
N ILE A 90 1.33 -2.75 2.00
CA ILE A 90 1.54 -1.58 2.84
C ILE A 90 2.38 -2.00 4.04
N GLN A 91 3.56 -1.42 4.15
CA GLN A 91 4.47 -1.59 5.26
C GLN A 91 4.49 -0.31 6.11
N LEU A 92 4.49 -0.47 7.43
CA LEU A 92 4.65 0.59 8.41
C LEU A 92 5.73 0.14 9.43
N PRO A 93 6.78 0.93 9.69
CA PRO A 93 7.81 0.57 10.65
C PRO A 93 7.24 0.42 12.06
N TRP A 94 7.90 -0.37 12.92
CA TRP A 94 7.43 -0.57 14.29
C TRP A 94 7.54 0.68 15.17
N ASN A 95 8.47 1.60 14.87
CA ASN A 95 8.70 2.84 15.63
C ASN A 95 7.81 4.02 15.18
N HIS A 96 6.77 3.75 14.41
CA HIS A 96 6.01 4.79 13.74
C HIS A 96 5.36 5.78 14.71
N THR A 97 5.21 7.02 14.25
CA THR A 97 4.55 8.11 15.02
C THR A 97 3.08 8.30 14.63
N VAL A 98 2.55 7.43 13.75
CA VAL A 98 1.16 7.50 13.29
C VAL A 98 0.19 7.38 14.48
N PRO A 99 -0.68 8.38 14.72
CA PRO A 99 -1.63 8.34 15.82
C PRO A 99 -2.67 7.23 15.65
N GLN A 100 -3.26 6.79 16.76
CA GLN A 100 -4.34 5.81 16.72
C GLN A 100 -5.56 6.37 15.99
N GLY A 101 -6.10 5.60 15.05
CA GLY A 101 -7.14 6.06 14.16
C GLY A 101 -7.42 5.07 13.02
N LYS A 102 -8.43 5.37 12.22
CA LYS A 102 -8.77 4.62 11.02
C LYS A 102 -8.25 5.39 9.80
N TYR A 103 -7.36 4.74 9.05
CA TYR A 103 -6.71 5.29 7.87
C TYR A 103 -7.14 4.50 6.65
N ILE A 104 -7.70 5.17 5.65
CA ILE A 104 -8.12 4.56 4.39
C ILE A 104 -7.06 4.90 3.35
N VAL A 105 -6.30 3.88 2.93
CA VAL A 105 -5.18 4.03 1.99
C VAL A 105 -5.71 3.87 0.57
N SER A 106 -5.29 4.79 -0.30
CA SER A 106 -5.50 4.74 -1.75
C SER A 106 -4.18 4.44 -2.44
N LEU A 107 -4.20 3.47 -3.34
CA LEU A 107 -3.00 2.96 -4.00
C LEU A 107 -3.00 3.38 -5.46
N ARG A 108 -1.96 4.08 -5.88
CA ARG A 108 -1.66 4.30 -7.30
C ARG A 108 -0.85 3.12 -7.82
N VAL A 109 -1.34 2.55 -8.90
CA VAL A 109 -0.68 1.48 -9.65
C VAL A 109 -0.34 2.02 -11.01
N SER A 110 0.94 2.05 -11.35
CA SER A 110 1.40 2.50 -12.66
C SER A 110 2.23 1.43 -13.35
N ASN A 111 2.06 1.38 -14.66
CA ASN A 111 2.70 0.47 -15.60
C ASN A 111 3.20 1.27 -16.80
N GLU A 112 4.02 0.67 -17.65
CA GLU A 112 4.50 1.27 -18.90
C GLU A 112 3.33 1.81 -19.75
N GLY A 113 3.12 3.13 -19.68
CA GLY A 113 2.06 3.83 -20.40
C GLY A 113 0.65 3.78 -19.80
N TYR A 114 0.45 3.19 -18.61
CA TYR A 114 -0.84 3.11 -17.90
C TYR A 114 -0.71 3.53 -16.44
N THR A 115 -1.69 4.24 -15.90
CA THR A 115 -1.74 4.59 -14.48
C THR A 115 -3.18 4.51 -14.02
N VAL A 116 -3.40 3.78 -12.93
CA VAL A 116 -4.72 3.62 -12.31
C VAL A 116 -4.57 3.93 -10.82
N VAL A 117 -5.44 4.79 -10.33
CA VAL A 117 -5.54 5.10 -8.91
C VAL A 117 -6.70 4.30 -8.35
N LEU A 118 -6.39 3.42 -7.41
CA LEU A 118 -7.37 2.64 -6.67
C LEU A 118 -7.67 3.37 -5.37
N ASP A 119 -8.85 3.99 -5.32
CA ASP A 119 -9.32 4.69 -4.13
C ASP A 119 -9.81 3.70 -3.08
N SER A 120 -9.54 3.99 -1.80
CA SER A 120 -10.07 3.25 -0.66
C SER A 120 -9.87 1.73 -0.72
N VAL A 121 -8.65 1.29 -1.08
CA VAL A 121 -8.35 -0.12 -1.29
C VAL A 121 -8.14 -0.92 -0.01
N LEU A 122 -7.63 -0.26 1.04
CA LEU A 122 -7.26 -0.89 2.30
C LEU A 122 -7.56 0.06 3.45
N THR A 123 -8.21 -0.47 4.48
CA THR A 123 -8.42 0.21 5.74
C THR A 123 -7.36 -0.24 6.74
N VAL A 124 -6.47 0.67 7.13
CA VAL A 124 -5.49 0.47 8.21
C VAL A 124 -6.07 1.04 9.51
N ILE A 125 -6.27 0.19 10.50
CA ILE A 125 -6.77 0.56 11.82
C ILE A 125 -5.58 0.57 12.78
N VAL A 126 -5.20 1.76 13.24
CA VAL A 126 -4.13 1.94 14.21
C VAL A 126 -4.76 2.05 15.61
N ARG A 127 -4.35 1.20 16.55
CA ARG A 127 -4.84 1.21 17.94
C ARG A 127 -3.73 0.89 18.95
#